data_AF-A0A0W1AGL9-F1
#
_entry.id   AF-A0A0W1AGL9-F1
#
_cell.length_a   1.000
_cell.length_b   1.000
_cell.length_c   1.000
_cell.angle_alpha   90.00
_cell.angle_beta   90.00
_cell.angle_gamma   90.00
#
_symmetry.space_group_name_H-M   'P 1'
#
loop_
_entity.id
_entity.type
_entity.pdbx_description
1 polymer ?
#
loop_
_entity_poly.entity_id
_entity_poly.type
_entity_poly.pdbx_seq_one_letter_code
_entity_poly.pdbx_strand_id
1 'polypeptide(L)'
;MMKKLEREFLINSLMHLETILSINDELNFAIKHIASGNQDDPRYQINSKITDADKWLDRDKLKFTAAISEAVVRTSKYLFTDVAEEIKELNSAQTMLFDIYVPRLTANTDERDRLTSVRQNGETIRAELMKELRDEVKEEVPYTSTFDNKFTLFSFVTASVLVIGTTVIQALRQ
;
A
#
# COMPACT_ATOMS: atom_id res chain seq x y z
N MET A 1 -8.21 16.32 -9.22
CA MET A 1 -8.46 15.87 -7.83
C MET A 1 -8.53 14.36 -7.87
N MET A 2 -7.71 13.67 -7.07
CA MET A 2 -7.69 12.20 -7.02
C MET A 2 -8.97 11.69 -6.32
N LYS A 3 -9.58 10.62 -6.83
CA LYS A 3 -10.74 10.01 -6.16
C LYS A 3 -10.29 9.21 -4.93
N LYS A 4 -11.16 9.13 -3.92
CA LYS A 4 -10.90 8.34 -2.70
C LYS A 4 -10.46 6.90 -3.00
N LEU A 5 -11.16 6.22 -3.91
CA LEU A 5 -10.84 4.83 -4.29
C LEU A 5 -9.48 4.70 -5.00
N GLU A 6 -9.11 5.66 -5.86
CA GLU A 6 -7.79 5.69 -6.49
C GLU A 6 -6.70 5.85 -5.43
N ARG A 7 -6.93 6.72 -4.44
CA ARG A 7 -6.02 6.92 -3.31
C ARG A 7 -5.88 5.67 -2.45
N GLU A 8 -7.00 5.01 -2.11
CA GLU A 8 -7.01 3.76 -1.35
C GLU A 8 -6.28 2.65 -2.11
N PHE A 9 -6.48 2.57 -3.43
CA PHE A 9 -5.76 1.63 -4.28
C PHE A 9 -4.26 1.87 -4.25
N LEU A 10 -3.82 3.13 -4.40
CA LEU A 10 -2.39 3.49 -4.33
C LEU A 10 -1.80 3.14 -2.95
N ILE A 11 -2.47 3.52 -1.86
CA ILE A 11 -2.00 3.25 -0.50
C ILE A 11 -1.80 1.74 -0.27
N ASN A 12 -2.79 0.93 -0.64
CA ASN A 12 -2.72 -0.52 -0.45
C ASN A 12 -1.67 -1.17 -1.38
N SER A 13 -1.56 -0.69 -2.62
CA SER A 13 -0.56 -1.19 -3.58
C SER A 13 0.86 -0.91 -3.07
N LEU A 14 1.10 0.30 -2.55
CA LEU A 14 2.41 0.67 -1.99
C LEU A 14 2.74 -0.14 -0.74
N MET A 15 1.78 -0.35 0.15
CA MET A 15 1.96 -1.20 1.33
C MET A 15 2.34 -2.65 0.94
N HIS A 16 1.68 -3.23 -0.07
CA HIS A 16 2.05 -4.55 -0.57
C HIS A 16 3.42 -4.55 -1.25
N LEU A 17 3.73 -3.54 -2.07
CA LEU A 17 5.04 -3.40 -2.69
C LEU A 17 6.16 -3.38 -1.64
N GLU A 18 6.01 -2.55 -0.60
CA GLU A 18 6.97 -2.43 0.51
C GLU A 18 7.19 -3.77 1.21
N THR A 19 6.09 -4.50 1.46
CA THR A 19 6.12 -5.82 2.10
C THR A 19 6.84 -6.84 1.21
N ILE A 20 6.48 -6.91 -0.06
CA ILE A 20 7.06 -7.87 -1.02
C ILE A 20 8.56 -7.61 -1.18
N LEU A 21 8.98 -6.34 -1.30
CA LEU A 21 10.40 -5.98 -1.42
C LEU A 21 11.20 -6.24 -0.14
N SER A 22 10.54 -6.29 1.03
CA SER A 22 11.20 -6.51 2.32
C SER A 22 11.36 -8.00 2.67
N ILE A 23 10.61 -8.89 2.04
CA ILE A 23 10.57 -10.32 2.39
C ILE A 23 10.99 -11.15 1.17
N ASN A 24 12.15 -11.81 1.25
CA ASN A 24 12.72 -12.58 0.14
C ASN A 24 11.75 -13.64 -0.42
N ASP A 25 11.00 -14.32 0.43
CA ASP A 25 10.05 -15.35 0.00
C ASP A 25 8.85 -14.76 -0.76
N GLU A 26 8.34 -13.60 -0.33
CA GLU A 26 7.30 -12.86 -1.05
C GLU A 26 7.79 -12.37 -2.42
N LEU A 27 9.02 -11.86 -2.47
CA LEU A 27 9.63 -11.44 -3.73
C LEU A 27 9.84 -12.61 -4.69
N ASN A 28 10.34 -13.74 -4.18
CA ASN A 28 10.52 -14.95 -4.98
C ASN A 28 9.18 -15.51 -5.47
N PHE A 29 8.12 -15.43 -4.65
CA PHE A 29 6.77 -15.77 -5.06
C PHE A 29 6.30 -14.88 -6.22
N ALA A 30 6.45 -13.56 -6.08
CA ALA A 30 6.06 -12.61 -7.14
C ALA A 30 6.82 -12.86 -8.45
N ILE A 31 8.13 -13.14 -8.39
CA ILE A 31 8.95 -13.47 -9.57
C ILE A 31 8.46 -14.75 -10.25
N LYS A 32 8.13 -15.79 -9.48
CA LYS A 32 7.57 -17.02 -10.05
C LYS A 32 6.22 -16.79 -10.70
N HIS A 33 5.36 -16.00 -10.05
CA HIS A 33 4.01 -15.73 -10.54
C HIS A 33 4.01 -14.88 -11.81
N ILE A 34 4.93 -13.92 -11.94
CA ILE A 34 5.08 -13.20 -13.20
C ILE A 34 5.64 -14.14 -14.27
N ALA A 35 6.71 -14.91 -13.98
CA ALA A 35 7.35 -15.79 -14.97
C ALA A 35 6.44 -16.91 -15.51
N SER A 36 5.38 -17.31 -14.80
CA SER A 36 4.38 -18.25 -15.27
C SER A 36 3.28 -17.63 -16.15
N GLY A 37 3.25 -16.31 -16.30
CA GLY A 37 2.31 -15.57 -17.14
C GLY A 37 2.77 -15.42 -18.60
N ASN A 38 1.83 -15.12 -19.50
CA ASN A 38 2.13 -14.83 -20.91
C ASN A 38 2.91 -13.51 -21.04
N GLN A 39 4.04 -13.48 -21.76
CA GLN A 39 4.87 -12.28 -21.92
C GLN A 39 4.19 -11.13 -22.68
N ASP A 40 3.13 -11.41 -23.43
CA ASP A 40 2.29 -10.37 -24.07
C ASP A 40 1.37 -9.65 -23.08
N ASP A 41 1.36 -10.05 -21.81
CA ASP A 41 0.50 -9.47 -20.79
C ASP A 41 0.92 -8.00 -20.50
N PRO A 42 -0.03 -7.06 -20.41
CA PRO A 42 0.25 -5.66 -20.08
C PRO A 42 1.09 -5.46 -18.82
N ARG A 43 1.07 -6.41 -17.87
CA ARG A 43 1.94 -6.45 -16.68
C ARG A 43 3.44 -6.39 -17.00
N TYR A 44 3.86 -6.77 -18.22
CA TYR A 44 5.25 -6.72 -18.67
C TYR A 44 5.68 -5.38 -19.28
N GLN A 45 4.74 -4.45 -19.52
CA GLN A 45 5.05 -3.14 -20.12
C GLN A 45 5.55 -2.11 -19.09
N ILE A 46 5.58 -2.47 -17.81
CA ILE A 46 5.99 -1.61 -16.69
C ILE A 46 7.44 -1.15 -16.81
N ASN A 47 8.32 -1.95 -17.45
CA ASN A 47 9.72 -1.57 -17.64
C ASN A 47 9.88 -0.24 -18.40
N SER A 48 8.95 0.10 -19.29
CA SER A 48 8.95 1.38 -20.02
C SER A 48 8.66 2.60 -19.14
N LYS A 49 8.13 2.39 -17.93
CA LYS A 49 7.78 3.43 -16.97
C LYS A 49 8.84 3.63 -15.88
N ILE A 50 9.86 2.77 -15.83
CA ILE A 50 10.97 2.89 -14.88
C ILE A 50 11.84 4.09 -15.29
N THR A 51 12.03 5.03 -14.35
CA THR A 51 12.91 6.19 -14.56
C THR A 51 14.35 5.72 -14.76
N ASP A 52 15.00 6.23 -15.82
CA ASP A 52 16.35 5.82 -16.23
C ASP A 52 16.51 4.29 -16.38
N ALA A 53 15.51 3.61 -16.96
CA ALA A 53 15.48 2.16 -17.08
C ALA A 53 16.76 1.55 -17.71
N ASP A 54 17.43 2.27 -18.61
CA ASP A 54 18.69 1.86 -19.22
C ASP A 54 19.83 1.67 -18.20
N LYS A 55 19.77 2.38 -17.06
CA LYS A 55 20.74 2.29 -15.95
C LYS A 55 20.41 1.21 -14.92
N TRP A 56 19.30 0.50 -15.09
CA TRP A 56 18.88 -0.57 -14.19
C TRP A 56 19.35 -1.92 -14.72
N LEU A 57 19.84 -2.77 -13.81
CA LEU A 57 20.11 -4.17 -14.13
C LEU A 57 18.78 -4.89 -14.41
N ASP A 58 18.79 -5.82 -15.37
CA ASP A 58 17.57 -6.54 -15.75
C ASP A 58 16.99 -7.36 -14.59
N ARG A 59 17.86 -7.86 -13.69
CA ARG A 59 17.42 -8.54 -12.46
C ARG A 59 16.63 -7.61 -11.53
N ASP A 60 17.00 -6.33 -11.45
CA ASP A 60 16.35 -5.36 -10.56
C ASP A 60 15.05 -4.87 -11.19
N LYS A 61 15.01 -4.70 -12.52
CA LYS A 61 13.77 -4.47 -13.28
C LYS A 61 12.79 -5.62 -13.06
N LEU A 62 13.24 -6.87 -13.20
CA LEU A 62 12.41 -8.06 -12.99
C LEU A 62 11.83 -8.09 -11.59
N LYS A 63 12.66 -7.90 -10.55
CA LYS A 63 12.22 -7.88 -9.16
C LYS A 63 11.19 -6.78 -8.91
N PHE A 64 11.45 -5.56 -9.39
CA PHE A 64 10.53 -4.44 -9.24
C PHE A 64 9.20 -4.71 -9.97
N THR A 65 9.26 -5.07 -11.24
CA THR A 65 8.08 -5.33 -12.09
C THR A 65 7.25 -6.50 -11.56
N ALA A 66 7.90 -7.56 -11.04
CA ALA A 66 7.22 -8.65 -10.36
C ALA A 66 6.50 -8.16 -9.09
N ALA A 67 7.21 -7.43 -8.22
CA ALA A 67 6.67 -6.96 -6.95
C ALA A 67 5.49 -5.99 -7.14
N ILE A 68 5.59 -5.03 -8.06
CA ILE A 68 4.51 -4.06 -8.31
C ILE A 68 3.30 -4.73 -8.99
N SER A 69 3.52 -5.69 -9.89
CA SER A 69 2.43 -6.44 -10.52
C SER A 69 1.67 -7.29 -9.50
N GLU A 70 2.40 -7.96 -8.61
CA GLU A 70 1.79 -8.75 -7.53
C GLU A 70 1.06 -7.85 -6.53
N ALA A 71 1.62 -6.69 -6.18
CA ALA A 71 0.97 -5.70 -5.34
C ALA A 71 -0.38 -5.24 -5.93
N VAL A 72 -0.40 -4.94 -7.24
CA VAL A 72 -1.63 -4.59 -7.96
C VAL A 72 -2.65 -5.72 -7.89
N VAL A 73 -2.25 -6.97 -8.14
CA VAL A 73 -3.15 -8.13 -8.07
C VAL A 73 -3.76 -8.28 -6.67
N ARG A 74 -2.95 -8.15 -5.61
CA ARG A 74 -3.41 -8.26 -4.22
C ARG A 74 -4.38 -7.13 -3.87
N THR A 75 -4.04 -5.89 -4.23
CA THR A 75 -4.93 -4.75 -3.99
C THR A 75 -6.22 -4.85 -4.78
N SER A 76 -6.16 -5.27 -6.05
CA SER A 76 -7.35 -5.47 -6.87
C SER A 76 -8.31 -6.47 -6.23
N LYS A 77 -7.80 -7.62 -5.76
CA LYS A 77 -8.61 -8.63 -5.06
C LYS A 77 -9.16 -8.14 -3.72
N TYR A 78 -8.47 -7.21 -3.08
CA TYR A 78 -8.87 -6.68 -1.78
C TYR A 78 -10.00 -5.64 -1.91
N LEU A 79 -9.87 -4.69 -2.85
CA LEU A 79 -10.78 -3.55 -2.97
C LEU A 79 -11.98 -3.82 -3.88
N PHE A 80 -11.81 -4.66 -4.90
CA PHE A 80 -12.84 -4.89 -5.91
C PHE A 80 -13.41 -6.29 -5.76
N THR A 81 -14.71 -6.38 -5.53
CA THR A 81 -15.42 -7.65 -5.39
C THR A 81 -16.01 -8.12 -6.70
N ASP A 82 -16.40 -7.18 -7.58
CA ASP A 82 -16.82 -7.48 -8.95
C ASP A 82 -16.02 -6.62 -9.93
N VAL A 83 -14.93 -7.21 -10.43
CA VAL A 83 -14.03 -6.53 -11.36
C VAL A 83 -14.74 -6.11 -12.65
N ALA A 84 -15.81 -6.81 -13.09
CA ALA A 84 -16.50 -6.47 -14.32
C ALA A 84 -17.33 -5.19 -14.15
N GLU A 85 -17.98 -5.01 -13.00
CA GLU A 85 -18.74 -3.80 -12.69
C GLU A 85 -17.83 -2.61 -12.36
N GLU A 86 -16.67 -2.87 -11.76
CA GLU A 86 -15.74 -1.85 -11.24
C GLU A 86 -14.51 -1.64 -12.14
N ILE A 87 -14.54 -2.15 -13.37
CA ILE A 87 -13.37 -2.19 -14.26
C ILE A 87 -12.85 -0.80 -14.60
N LYS A 88 -13.73 0.21 -14.65
CA LYS A 88 -13.35 1.58 -14.99
C LYS A 88 -12.57 2.23 -13.86
N GLU A 89 -13.02 2.05 -12.63
CA GLU A 89 -12.35 2.51 -11.42
C GLU A 89 -10.99 1.83 -11.25
N LEU A 90 -10.95 0.51 -11.45
CA LEU A 90 -9.71 -0.26 -11.40
C LEU A 90 -8.71 0.25 -12.45
N ASN A 91 -9.14 0.40 -13.71
CA ASN A 91 -8.27 0.88 -14.79
C ASN A 91 -7.76 2.30 -14.51
N SER A 92 -8.61 3.18 -13.96
CA SER A 92 -8.21 4.54 -13.58
C SER A 92 -7.11 4.52 -12.51
N ALA A 93 -7.30 3.72 -11.47
CA ALA A 93 -6.34 3.59 -10.37
C ALA A 93 -5.01 2.96 -10.82
N GLN A 94 -5.07 1.91 -11.65
CA GLN A 94 -3.87 1.29 -12.24
C GLN A 94 -3.12 2.24 -13.16
N THR A 95 -3.84 3.00 -14.00
CA THR A 95 -3.22 4.02 -14.86
C THR A 95 -2.48 5.04 -14.03
N MET A 96 -3.09 5.52 -12.94
CA MET A 96 -2.44 6.46 -12.02
C MET A 96 -1.18 5.86 -11.38
N LEU A 97 -1.25 4.61 -10.91
CA LEU A 97 -0.09 3.91 -10.34
C LEU A 97 1.06 3.82 -11.35
N PHE A 98 0.79 3.36 -12.57
CA PHE A 98 1.82 3.10 -13.56
C PHE A 98 2.36 4.36 -14.24
N ASP A 99 1.51 5.32 -14.56
CA ASP A 99 1.94 6.51 -15.31
C ASP A 99 2.50 7.61 -14.41
N ILE A 100 2.04 7.72 -13.16
CA ILE A 100 2.45 8.79 -12.24
C ILE A 100 3.39 8.26 -11.16
N TYR A 101 3.05 7.13 -10.55
CA TYR A 101 3.76 6.69 -9.34
C TYR A 101 4.94 5.77 -9.62
N VAL A 102 4.93 4.91 -10.65
CA VAL A 102 6.12 4.12 -11.01
C VAL A 102 7.34 5.01 -11.32
N PRO A 103 7.23 6.10 -12.11
CA PRO A 103 8.34 7.02 -12.30
C PRO A 103 8.84 7.63 -10.99
N ARG A 104 7.91 8.02 -10.09
CA ARG A 104 8.27 8.57 -8.75
C ARG A 104 8.94 7.55 -7.85
N LEU A 105 8.48 6.31 -7.86
CA LEU A 105 9.05 5.20 -7.07
C LEU A 105 10.48 4.87 -7.51
N THR A 106 10.74 4.95 -8.81
CA THR A 106 12.01 4.54 -9.42
C THR A 106 13.01 5.69 -9.64
N ALA A 107 12.60 6.93 -9.37
CA ALA A 107 13.46 8.10 -9.45
C ALA A 107 14.48 8.13 -8.29
N ASN A 108 15.66 8.70 -8.57
CA ASN A 108 16.72 8.98 -7.59
C ASN A 108 17.13 7.75 -6.73
N THR A 109 17.08 6.56 -7.30
CA THR A 109 17.46 5.32 -6.62
C THR A 109 18.98 5.13 -6.59
N ASP A 110 19.52 4.59 -5.49
CA ASP A 110 20.93 4.22 -5.38
C ASP A 110 21.22 3.04 -6.31
N GLU A 111 22.17 3.20 -7.23
CA GLU A 111 22.57 2.16 -8.17
C GLU A 111 23.08 0.87 -7.49
N ARG A 112 23.54 0.96 -6.24
CA ARG A 112 24.04 -0.18 -5.46
C ARG A 112 22.92 -1.01 -4.84
N ASP A 113 21.78 -0.38 -4.56
CA ASP A 113 20.61 -1.04 -3.96
C ASP A 113 19.30 -0.32 -4.31
N ARG A 114 18.92 -0.42 -5.59
CA ARG A 114 17.76 0.30 -6.13
C ARG A 114 16.45 -0.10 -5.46
N LEU A 115 16.29 -1.37 -5.08
CA LEU A 115 15.04 -1.87 -4.50
C LEU A 115 14.81 -1.35 -3.08
N THR A 116 15.89 -1.18 -2.30
CA THR A 116 15.78 -0.50 -1.00
C THR A 116 15.36 0.97 -1.18
N SER A 117 15.91 1.68 -2.16
CA SER A 117 15.48 3.06 -2.47
C SER A 117 14.02 3.11 -2.95
N VAL A 118 13.59 2.18 -3.79
CA VAL A 118 12.17 2.08 -4.23
C VAL A 118 11.24 1.91 -3.03
N ARG A 119 11.61 1.04 -2.09
CA ARG A 119 10.82 0.82 -0.87
C ARG A 119 10.69 2.11 -0.07
N GLN A 120 11.79 2.82 0.17
CA GLN A 120 11.79 4.09 0.90
C GLN A 120 10.98 5.19 0.19
N ASN A 121 11.07 5.26 -1.14
CA ASN A 121 10.23 6.14 -1.95
C ASN A 121 8.74 5.76 -1.77
N GLY A 122 8.41 4.47 -1.80
CA GLY A 122 7.07 3.94 -1.55
C GLY A 122 6.52 4.34 -0.19
N GLU A 123 7.29 4.15 0.87
CA GLU A 123 6.93 4.52 2.24
C GLU A 123 6.62 6.02 2.35
N THR A 124 7.47 6.86 1.74
CA THR A 124 7.31 8.32 1.73
C THR A 124 6.03 8.73 1.00
N ILE A 125 5.84 8.22 -0.23
CA ILE A 125 4.66 8.52 -1.04
C ILE A 125 3.38 8.05 -0.34
N ARG A 126 3.39 6.85 0.26
CA ARG A 126 2.24 6.31 0.98
C ARG A 126 1.90 7.18 2.18
N ALA A 127 2.89 7.67 2.93
CA ALA A 127 2.67 8.59 4.04
C ALA A 127 2.06 9.93 3.58
N GLU A 128 2.51 10.48 2.44
CA GLU A 128 1.92 11.67 1.81
C GLU A 128 0.44 11.43 1.47
N LEU A 129 0.12 10.34 0.77
CA LEU A 129 -1.25 10.00 0.39
C LEU A 129 -2.16 9.81 1.62
N MET A 130 -1.67 9.14 2.66
CA MET A 130 -2.42 8.98 3.91
C MET A 130 -2.67 10.32 4.61
N LYS A 131 -1.69 11.24 4.55
CA LYS A 131 -1.85 12.59 5.11
C LYS A 131 -2.93 13.37 4.35
N GLU A 132 -2.85 13.39 3.01
CA GLU A 132 -3.87 14.04 2.18
C GLU A 132 -5.27 13.48 2.45
N LEU A 133 -5.40 12.16 2.63
CA LEU A 133 -6.68 11.53 2.98
C LEU A 133 -7.20 12.03 4.34
N ARG A 134 -6.34 12.15 5.36
CA ARG A 134 -6.75 12.69 6.67
C ARG A 134 -7.14 14.16 6.60
N ASP A 135 -6.37 14.96 5.87
CA ASP A 135 -6.60 16.39 5.71
C ASP A 135 -7.92 16.68 4.98
N GLU A 136 -8.31 15.82 4.02
CA GLU A 136 -9.62 15.88 3.36
C GLU A 136 -10.78 15.43 4.25
N VAL A 137 -10.54 14.49 5.18
CA VAL A 137 -11.57 13.90 6.04
C VAL A 137 -11.78 14.70 7.34
N LYS A 138 -10.89 15.64 7.71
CA LYS A 138 -10.92 16.39 8.99
C LYS A 138 -11.05 15.49 10.24
N GLU A 139 -10.62 14.24 10.18
CA GLU A 139 -10.60 13.35 11.34
C GLU A 139 -9.17 12.84 11.59
N GLU A 140 -8.70 13.04 12.82
CA GLU A 140 -7.39 12.60 13.30
C GLU A 140 -7.37 11.07 13.37
N VAL A 141 -6.75 10.41 12.38
CA VAL A 141 -6.54 8.94 12.43
C VAL A 141 -5.12 8.64 12.93
N PRO A 142 -4.94 7.98 14.09
CA PRO A 142 -3.63 7.57 14.57
C PRO A 142 -3.11 6.37 13.77
N TYR A 143 -1.86 6.44 13.32
CA TYR A 143 -1.20 5.40 12.55
C TYR A 143 -0.74 4.26 13.48
N THR A 144 -1.24 3.04 13.28
CA THR A 144 -0.57 1.83 13.78
C THR A 144 -0.46 0.80 12.66
N SER A 145 0.77 0.41 12.37
CA SER A 145 1.13 -0.62 11.39
C SER A 145 1.16 -1.97 12.12
N THR A 146 0.07 -2.72 12.08
CA THR A 146 0.06 -4.15 12.36
C THR A 146 -0.99 -4.82 11.49
N PHE A 147 -0.57 -5.89 10.81
CA PHE A 147 -1.40 -6.76 9.98
C PHE A 147 -2.70 -7.19 10.71
N ASP A 148 -3.75 -7.33 9.91
CA ASP A 148 -5.15 -7.68 10.22
C ASP A 148 -6.02 -6.61 10.92
N ASN A 149 -6.64 -5.74 10.11
CA ASN A 149 -8.08 -5.50 10.27
C ASN A 149 -8.71 -4.93 8.99
N LYS A 150 -9.81 -5.53 8.53
CA LYS A 150 -10.51 -5.17 7.29
C LYS A 150 -11.20 -3.80 7.34
N PHE A 151 -11.27 -3.15 8.51
CA PHE A 151 -11.69 -1.75 8.68
C PHE A 151 -11.14 -1.17 9.99
N THR A 152 -9.93 -0.60 9.98
CA THR A 152 -9.56 0.44 10.98
C THR A 152 -9.50 1.79 10.29
N LEU A 153 -10.65 2.23 9.78
CA LEU A 153 -10.87 3.65 9.53
C LEU A 153 -11.73 4.32 10.61
N PHE A 154 -12.57 3.60 11.37
CA PHE A 154 -13.31 4.21 12.48
C PHE A 154 -13.68 3.21 13.58
N SER A 155 -13.00 3.29 14.73
CA SER A 155 -13.57 2.92 16.04
C SER A 155 -12.66 3.42 17.16
N PHE A 156 -12.88 4.67 17.60
CA PHE A 156 -12.42 5.12 18.91
C PHE A 156 -13.37 4.55 19.95
N VAL A 157 -12.94 3.52 20.69
CA VAL A 157 -13.53 3.25 22.00
C VAL A 157 -12.86 4.24 22.95
N THR A 158 -13.51 5.37 23.18
CA THR A 158 -13.19 6.24 24.30
C THR A 158 -13.43 5.45 25.57
N ALA A 159 -12.34 4.99 26.21
CA ALA A 159 -12.40 4.48 27.57
C ALA A 159 -12.78 5.64 28.50
N SER A 160 -14.07 5.86 28.70
CA SER A 160 -14.57 6.65 29.82
C SER A 160 -14.23 5.88 31.09
N VAL A 161 -13.16 6.31 31.76
CA VAL A 161 -12.86 5.88 33.13
C VAL A 161 -13.98 6.39 34.02
N LEU A 162 -14.97 5.52 34.26
CA LEU A 162 -15.93 5.68 35.34
C LEU A 162 -15.18 5.47 36.65
N VAL A 163 -14.72 6.57 37.26
CA VAL A 163 -14.33 6.58 38.67
C VAL A 163 -15.62 6.40 39.46
N ILE A 164 -16.00 5.15 39.73
CA ILE A 164 -17.07 4.85 40.68
C ILE A 164 -16.45 5.00 42.06
N GLY A 165 -16.73 6.14 42.69
CA GLY A 165 -16.35 6.41 44.07
C GLY A 165 -16.95 5.36 45.00
N THR A 166 -16.11 4.68 45.75
CA THR A 166 -16.54 3.91 46.92
C THR A 166 -16.86 4.89 48.04
N THR A 167 -18.15 5.11 48.26
CA THR A 167 -18.71 5.67 49.48
C THR A 167 -18.24 4.87 50.68
N VAL A 168 -17.61 5.56 51.65
CA VAL A 168 -17.33 5.02 52.98
C VAL A 168 -18.67 4.79 53.67
N ILE A 169 -19.12 3.53 53.77
CA ILE A 169 -20.19 3.17 54.69
C ILE A 169 -19.57 2.94 56.06
N GLN A 170 -19.68 3.98 56.87
CA GLN A 170 -19.56 3.92 58.31
C GLN A 170 -20.86 3.32 58.86
N ALA A 171 -20.80 2.11 59.43
CA ALA A 171 -21.90 1.56 60.21
C ALA A 171 -21.35 0.82 61.44
N LEU A 172 -21.83 1.28 62.59
CA LEU A 172 -21.47 0.94 63.95
C LEU A 172 -21.98 -0.44 64.42
N ARG A 173 -21.24 -1.00 65.40
CA ARG A 173 -21.65 -1.93 66.48
C ARG A 173 -21.94 -3.39 66.13
N GLN A 174 -21.11 -4.31 66.64
CA GLN A 174 -21.31 -4.99 67.94
C GLN A 174 -19.96 -5.29 68.59
#